data_AF-A0A4V1VKQ8-F1
#
_entry.id   AF-A0A4V1VKQ8-F1
#
_cell.length_a   1.000
_cell.length_b   1.000
_cell.length_c   1.000
_cell.angle_alpha   90.00
_cell.angle_beta   90.00
_cell.angle_gamma   90.00
#
_symmetry.space_group_name_H-M   'P 1'
#
loop_
_entity.id
_entity.type
_entity.pdbx_description
1 polymer ?
#
loop_
_entity_poly.entity_id
_entity_poly.type
_entity_poly.pdbx_seq_one_letter_code
_entity_poly.pdbx_strand_id
1 'polypeptide(L)'
;MKFSLSWLKAHLETEASLAEITGLLNRIGLEVEGVEDRGAALAGFRIAHVVSAEQHPNADRLRALKVDPGDGNLLSVVCGAPNARAGMKGVVALPGAFIPGTGITLKKGEIRGVRNGPSPKWLQDLLVAIGQRPINALVDVTNLYTYG
;
A
#
# COMPACT_ATOMS: atom_id res chain seq x y z
N MET A 1 18.54 -14.39 -14.67
CA MET A 1 17.14 -14.27 -15.18
C MET A 1 16.18 -14.50 -14.02
N LYS A 2 15.04 -13.80 -13.91
CA LYS A 2 14.05 -13.99 -12.83
C LYS A 2 12.71 -14.45 -13.41
N PHE A 3 12.01 -15.34 -12.70
CA PHE A 3 10.65 -15.78 -13.03
C PHE A 3 9.93 -16.20 -11.73
N SER A 4 8.59 -16.32 -11.76
CA SER A 4 7.83 -16.80 -10.60
C SER A 4 7.67 -18.33 -10.62
N LEU A 5 7.61 -18.92 -9.42
CA LEU A 5 7.33 -20.35 -9.26
C LEU A 5 5.96 -20.72 -9.88
N SER A 6 4.96 -19.85 -9.76
CA SER A 6 3.64 -20.05 -10.35
C SER A 6 3.68 -20.11 -11.88
N TRP A 7 4.48 -19.25 -12.52
CA TRP A 7 4.65 -19.27 -13.97
C TRP A 7 5.33 -20.57 -14.41
N LEU A 8 6.36 -21.02 -13.69
CA LEU A 8 7.03 -22.29 -13.99
C LEU A 8 6.06 -23.48 -13.88
N LYS A 9 5.27 -23.55 -12.81
CA LYS A 9 4.27 -24.60 -12.61
C LYS A 9 3.11 -24.55 -13.61
N ALA A 10 2.81 -23.39 -14.19
CA ALA A 10 1.83 -23.30 -15.27
C ALA A 10 2.31 -23.95 -16.59
N HIS A 11 3.61 -24.18 -16.73
CA HIS A 11 4.23 -24.75 -17.93
C HIS A 11 4.84 -26.15 -17.68
N LEU A 12 4.77 -26.66 -16.45
CA LEU A 12 5.29 -27.96 -16.04
C LEU A 12 4.26 -28.70 -15.19
N GLU A 13 3.92 -29.91 -15.58
CA GLU A 13 3.11 -30.82 -14.75
C GLU A 13 4.00 -31.40 -13.64
N THR A 14 3.95 -30.81 -12.44
CA THR A 14 4.78 -31.26 -11.32
C THR A 14 4.23 -30.84 -9.94
N GLU A 15 4.37 -31.74 -8.97
CA GLU A 15 4.12 -31.47 -7.55
C GLU A 15 5.40 -31.17 -6.76
N ALA A 16 6.55 -31.05 -7.44
CA ALA A 16 7.82 -30.78 -6.79
C ALA A 16 7.77 -29.49 -5.95
N SER A 17 8.42 -29.55 -4.79
CA SER A 17 8.63 -28.45 -3.88
C SER A 17 9.65 -27.45 -4.45
N LEU A 18 9.67 -26.25 -3.90
CA LEU A 18 10.66 -25.21 -4.26
C LEU A 18 12.11 -25.70 -4.05
N ALA A 19 12.35 -26.47 -2.98
CA ALA A 19 13.67 -27.02 -2.69
C ALA A 19 14.11 -28.05 -3.75
N GLU A 20 13.20 -28.93 -4.16
CA GLU A 20 13.48 -29.91 -5.22
C GLU A 20 13.74 -29.22 -6.56
N ILE A 21 12.91 -28.24 -6.93
CA ILE A 21 13.06 -27.50 -8.18
C ILE A 21 14.40 -26.76 -8.22
N THR A 22 14.76 -26.04 -7.16
CA THR A 22 16.03 -25.29 -7.11
C THR A 22 17.26 -26.21 -7.11
N GLY A 23 17.19 -27.34 -6.39
CA GLY A 23 18.23 -28.36 -6.45
C GLY A 23 18.39 -28.99 -7.84
N LEU A 24 17.28 -29.24 -8.53
CA LEU A 24 17.27 -29.76 -9.89
C LEU A 24 17.89 -28.77 -10.88
N LEU A 25 17.51 -27.49 -10.80
CA LEU A 25 18.06 -26.42 -11.64
C LEU A 25 19.59 -26.36 -11.52
N ASN A 26 20.12 -26.32 -10.30
CA ASN A 26 21.57 -26.34 -10.07
C ASN A 26 22.23 -27.60 -10.65
N ARG A 27 21.61 -28.77 -10.49
CA ARG A 27 22.14 -30.05 -10.99
C ARG A 27 22.22 -30.11 -12.51
N ILE A 28 21.31 -29.45 -13.22
CA ILE A 28 21.33 -29.38 -14.70
C ILE A 28 22.15 -28.19 -15.23
N GLY A 29 22.88 -27.49 -14.37
CA GLY A 29 23.75 -26.36 -14.73
C GLY A 29 23.03 -25.00 -14.83
N LEU A 30 21.77 -24.91 -14.39
CA LEU A 30 21.04 -23.65 -14.26
C LEU A 30 21.17 -23.12 -12.84
N GLU A 31 22.23 -22.36 -12.59
CA GLU A 31 22.53 -21.84 -11.25
C GLU A 31 21.44 -20.93 -10.70
N VAL A 32 21.01 -21.20 -9.47
CA VAL A 32 20.03 -20.41 -8.73
C VAL A 32 20.76 -19.50 -7.75
N GLU A 33 20.89 -18.22 -8.12
CA GLU A 33 21.55 -17.20 -7.28
C GLU A 33 20.77 -16.85 -6.00
N GLY A 34 19.45 -17.01 -6.01
CA GLY A 34 18.64 -16.70 -4.84
C GLY A 34 17.15 -16.91 -5.05
N VAL A 35 16.41 -16.96 -3.93
CA VAL A 35 14.95 -17.09 -3.91
C VAL A 35 14.37 -15.98 -3.04
N GLU A 36 13.40 -15.24 -3.59
CA GLU A 36 12.71 -14.13 -2.93
C GLU A 36 11.24 -14.48 -2.71
N ASP A 37 10.77 -14.47 -1.45
CA ASP A 37 9.34 -14.52 -1.15
C ASP A 37 8.76 -13.09 -1.11
N ARG A 38 8.11 -12.70 -2.21
CA ARG A 38 7.45 -11.40 -2.33
C ARG A 38 6.09 -11.36 -1.61
N GLY A 39 5.51 -12.52 -1.30
CA GLY A 39 4.23 -12.63 -0.60
C GLY A 39 4.34 -12.32 0.89
N ALA A 40 5.47 -12.68 1.52
CA ALA A 40 5.73 -12.42 2.93
C ALA A 40 5.54 -10.95 3.32
N ALA A 41 6.05 -10.03 2.50
CA ALA A 41 5.91 -8.58 2.72
C ALA A 41 4.46 -8.07 2.60
N LEU A 42 3.57 -8.85 1.97
CA LEU A 42 2.17 -8.49 1.73
C LEU A 42 1.20 -9.21 2.68
N ALA A 43 1.69 -10.02 3.63
CA ALA A 43 0.86 -10.80 4.54
C ALA A 43 -0.08 -9.94 5.41
N GLY A 44 0.28 -8.68 5.68
CA GLY A 44 -0.55 -7.72 6.43
C GLY A 44 -1.68 -7.05 5.63
N PHE A 45 -1.80 -7.37 4.34
CA PHE A 45 -2.76 -6.76 3.42
C PHE A 45 -3.88 -7.73 3.06
N ARG A 46 -5.10 -7.21 2.93
CA ARG A 46 -6.27 -7.99 2.53
C ARG A 46 -7.05 -7.27 1.44
N ILE A 47 -7.75 -8.03 0.62
CA ILE A 47 -8.76 -7.46 -0.28
C ILE A 47 -9.96 -7.06 0.58
N ALA A 48 -10.45 -5.85 0.40
CA ALA A 48 -11.63 -5.34 1.06
C ALA A 48 -12.64 -4.78 0.07
N HIS A 49 -13.92 -4.89 0.41
CA HIS A 49 -15.03 -4.30 -0.33
C HIS A 49 -15.49 -3.02 0.36
N VAL A 50 -15.63 -1.92 -0.39
CA VAL A 50 -16.14 -0.67 0.16
C VAL A 50 -17.66 -0.73 0.21
N VAL A 51 -18.20 -0.80 1.41
CA VAL A 51 -19.64 -0.86 1.67
C VAL A 51 -20.29 0.52 1.52
N SER A 52 -19.67 1.56 2.07
CA SER A 52 -20.13 2.94 1.90
C SER A 52 -18.97 3.92 1.75
N ALA A 53 -19.22 5.03 1.07
CA ALA A 53 -18.24 6.09 0.83
C ALA A 53 -18.92 7.46 0.92
N GLU A 54 -18.61 8.21 1.98
CA GLU A 54 -19.21 9.51 2.27
C GLU A 54 -18.15 10.60 2.28
N GLN A 55 -18.54 11.84 1.99
CA GLN A 55 -17.65 12.98 2.14
C GLN A 55 -17.30 13.15 3.62
N HIS A 56 -16.01 13.31 3.93
CA HIS A 56 -15.60 13.48 5.31
C HIS A 56 -16.05 14.87 5.84
N PRO A 57 -16.71 14.95 7.02
CA PRO A 57 -17.33 16.19 7.50
C PRO A 57 -16.31 17.31 7.77
N ASN A 58 -15.10 16.94 8.19
CA ASN A 58 -14.00 17.88 8.49
C ASN A 58 -12.89 17.89 7.42
N ALA A 59 -13.17 17.45 6.18
CA ALA A 59 -12.16 17.40 5.13
C ALA A 59 -12.75 17.38 3.71
N ASP A 60 -12.47 18.40 2.90
CA ASP A 60 -13.01 18.53 1.54
C ASP A 60 -12.45 17.50 0.54
N ARG A 61 -11.25 16.97 0.80
CA ARG A 61 -10.54 16.04 -0.10
C ARG A 61 -10.45 14.61 0.44
N LEU A 62 -11.10 14.31 1.56
CA LEU A 62 -11.10 12.96 2.13
C LEU A 62 -12.51 12.39 2.14
N ARG A 63 -12.59 11.08 1.97
CA ARG A 63 -13.82 10.31 2.12
C ARG A 63 -13.72 9.43 3.35
N ALA A 64 -14.81 9.35 4.11
CA ALA A 64 -14.98 8.37 5.16
C ALA A 64 -15.58 7.10 4.52
N LEU A 65 -14.84 6.00 4.58
CA LEU A 65 -15.24 4.72 4.01
C LEU A 65 -15.59 3.74 5.11
N LYS A 66 -16.62 2.92 4.88
CA LYS A 66 -16.82 1.66 5.59
C LYS A 66 -16.38 0.53 4.66
N VAL A 67 -15.44 -0.29 5.10
CA VAL A 67 -14.86 -1.36 4.29
C VAL A 67 -14.99 -2.70 4.99
N ASP A 68 -15.32 -3.74 4.24
CA ASP A 68 -15.39 -5.12 4.69
C ASP A 68 -14.16 -5.89 4.18
N PRO A 69 -13.24 -6.32 5.04
CA PRO A 69 -12.07 -7.12 4.65
C PRO A 69 -12.37 -8.62 4.46
N GLY A 70 -13.64 -9.02 4.48
CA GLY A 70 -14.10 -10.39 4.25
C GLY A 70 -14.29 -11.23 5.52
N ASP A 71 -14.20 -10.62 6.70
CA ASP A 71 -14.45 -11.25 8.00
C ASP A 71 -15.79 -10.82 8.64
N GLY A 72 -16.58 -10.02 7.93
CA GLY A 72 -17.87 -9.49 8.39
C GLY A 72 -17.76 -8.29 9.34
N ASN A 73 -16.53 -7.91 9.76
CA ASN A 73 -16.31 -6.74 10.60
C ASN A 73 -16.02 -5.51 9.75
N LEU A 74 -16.96 -4.56 9.73
CA LEU A 74 -16.77 -3.31 9.00
C LEU A 74 -15.72 -2.43 9.67
N LEU A 75 -14.67 -2.10 8.92
CA LEU A 75 -13.63 -1.16 9.31
C LEU A 75 -13.97 0.24 8.82
N SER A 76 -13.75 1.25 9.66
CA SER A 76 -13.80 2.65 9.26
C SER A 76 -12.42 3.08 8.78
N VAL A 77 -12.34 3.58 7.54
CA VAL A 77 -11.09 4.00 6.89
C VAL A 77 -11.30 5.37 6.27
N VAL A 78 -10.34 6.27 6.45
CA VAL A 78 -10.32 7.56 5.74
C VAL A 78 -9.43 7.42 4.51
N CYS A 79 -9.97 7.77 3.34
CA CYS A 79 -9.26 7.66 2.07
C CYS A 79 -9.26 8.99 1.33
N GLY A 80 -8.10 9.39 0.80
CA GLY A 80 -7.95 10.60 -0.02
C GLY A 80 -8.03 10.35 -1.54
N ALA A 81 -8.19 9.09 -1.96
CA ALA A 81 -8.21 8.76 -3.38
C ALA A 81 -9.53 9.26 -4.02
N PRO A 82 -9.47 10.02 -5.13
CA PRO A 82 -10.65 10.64 -5.73
C PRO A 82 -11.64 9.62 -6.31
N ASN A 83 -11.16 8.42 -6.64
CA ASN A 83 -11.94 7.32 -7.18
C ASN A 83 -12.61 6.43 -6.10
N ALA A 84 -12.44 6.75 -4.81
CA ALA A 84 -13.00 5.97 -3.72
C ALA A 84 -14.54 6.08 -3.67
N ARG A 85 -15.24 4.95 -3.87
CA ARG A 85 -16.70 4.88 -3.98
C ARG A 85 -17.25 3.56 -3.42
N ALA A 86 -18.51 3.55 -3.01
CA ALA A 86 -19.21 2.33 -2.61
C ALA A 86 -19.22 1.29 -3.77
N GLY A 87 -19.12 0.01 -3.42
CA GLY A 87 -19.07 -1.10 -4.38
C GLY A 87 -17.67 -1.42 -4.94
N MET A 88 -16.66 -0.60 -4.67
CA MET A 88 -15.31 -0.88 -5.16
C MET A 88 -14.62 -1.96 -4.31
N LYS A 89 -13.77 -2.77 -4.95
CA LYS A 89 -12.79 -3.60 -4.24
C LYS A 89 -11.46 -2.87 -4.19
N GLY A 90 -10.80 -2.90 -3.05
CA GLY A 90 -9.49 -2.32 -2.82
C GLY A 90 -8.64 -3.21 -1.93
N VAL A 91 -7.42 -2.74 -1.64
CA VAL A 91 -6.53 -3.40 -0.67
C VAL A 91 -6.57 -2.59 0.62
N VAL A 92 -6.79 -3.26 1.75
CA VAL A 92 -6.70 -2.67 3.08
C VAL A 92 -5.49 -3.26 3.80
N ALA A 93 -4.76 -2.41 4.51
CA ALA A 93 -3.70 -2.81 5.42
C ALA A 93 -4.25 -2.69 6.85
N LEU A 94 -4.17 -3.78 7.62
CA LEU A 94 -4.67 -3.79 8.98
C LEU A 94 -3.72 -3.04 9.94
N PRO A 95 -4.21 -2.53 11.08
CA PRO A 95 -3.32 -1.99 12.11
C PRO A 95 -2.24 -3.01 12.47
N GLY A 96 -0.98 -2.57 12.51
CA GLY A 96 0.20 -3.41 12.68
C GLY A 96 0.87 -3.83 11.37
N ALA A 97 0.24 -3.62 10.20
CA ALA A 97 0.85 -3.94 8.92
C ALA A 97 2.01 -2.99 8.60
N PHE A 98 3.12 -3.58 8.15
CA PHE A 98 4.27 -2.86 7.62
C PHE A 98 4.08 -2.57 6.14
N ILE A 99 4.35 -1.34 5.71
CA ILE A 99 4.26 -0.91 4.30
C ILE A 99 5.67 -0.90 3.70
N PRO A 100 6.01 -1.85 2.79
CA PRO A 100 7.38 -1.99 2.28
C PRO A 100 7.89 -0.75 1.53
N GLY A 101 7.00 -0.02 0.85
CA GLY A 101 7.38 1.15 0.06
C GLY A 101 7.70 2.40 0.91
N THR A 102 7.12 2.53 2.10
CA THR A 102 7.31 3.71 2.96
C THR A 102 8.11 3.41 4.21
N GLY A 103 8.34 2.13 4.55
CA GLY A 103 8.99 1.72 5.79
C GLY A 103 8.15 1.97 7.05
N ILE A 104 6.86 2.30 6.90
CA ILE A 104 5.98 2.68 8.01
C ILE A 104 5.17 1.47 8.46
N THR A 105 5.11 1.25 9.77
CA THR A 105 4.13 0.34 10.40
C THR A 105 2.86 1.11 10.77
N LEU A 106 1.72 0.65 10.26
CA LEU A 106 0.43 1.27 10.55
C LEU A 106 0.07 1.10 12.04
N LYS A 107 -0.25 2.21 12.69
CA LYS A 107 -0.86 2.21 14.03
C LYS A 107 -2.31 2.66 13.90
N LYS A 108 -3.19 2.16 14.77
CA LYS A 108 -4.56 2.67 14.88
C LYS A 108 -4.46 4.12 15.37
N GLY A 109 -4.92 5.07 14.56
CA GLY A 109 -4.87 6.50 14.88
C GLY A 109 -6.14 7.19 14.44
N GLU A 110 -6.58 8.19 15.21
CA GLU A 110 -7.69 9.05 14.83
C GLU A 110 -7.21 10.13 13.87
N ILE A 111 -7.85 10.23 12.72
CA ILE A 111 -7.63 11.34 11.80
C ILE A 111 -8.68 12.42 12.11
N ARG A 112 -8.20 13.46 12.82
CA ARG A 112 -8.71 14.86 12.95
C ARG A 112 -9.59 15.22 14.16
N GLY A 113 -8.90 15.43 15.29
CA GLY A 113 -9.12 16.56 16.19
C GLY A 113 -8.09 17.70 16.06
N VAL A 114 -7.18 17.68 15.06
CA VAL A 114 -6.07 18.63 14.93
C VAL A 114 -6.25 19.54 13.70
N ARG A 115 -6.17 20.86 13.91
CA ARG A 115 -6.18 21.89 12.86
C ARG A 115 -4.90 21.77 12.03
N ASN A 116 -5.02 21.21 10.83
CA ASN A 116 -3.92 21.15 9.87
C ASN A 116 -3.80 22.50 9.17
N GLY A 117 -2.85 23.31 9.61
CA GLY A 117 -2.57 24.63 9.05
C GLY A 117 -1.76 24.60 7.76
N PRO A 118 -1.56 25.76 7.13
CA PRO A 118 -0.60 25.89 6.03
C PRO A 118 0.81 25.47 6.48
N SER A 119 1.59 24.90 5.57
CA SER A 119 3.00 24.59 5.79
C SER A 119 3.82 25.86 6.03
N PRO A 120 5.01 25.79 6.67
CA PRO A 120 5.91 26.94 6.77
C PRO A 120 6.27 27.51 5.39
N LYS A 121 6.43 28.84 5.28
CA LYS A 121 6.65 29.52 4.00
C LYS A 121 7.85 28.96 3.21
N TRP A 122 8.95 28.60 3.89
CA TRP A 122 10.12 27.98 3.25
C TRP A 122 9.80 26.66 2.54
N LEU A 123 8.88 25.87 3.08
CA LEU A 123 8.43 24.60 2.52
C LEU A 123 7.48 24.84 1.33
N GLN A 124 6.59 25.83 1.45
CA GLN A 124 5.74 26.25 0.34
C GLN A 124 6.57 26.74 -0.85
N ASP A 125 7.57 27.59 -0.59
CA ASP A 125 8.44 28.17 -1.60
C ASP A 125 9.27 27.08 -2.31
N LEU A 126 9.75 26.07 -1.57
CA LEU A 126 10.47 24.92 -2.13
C LEU A 126 9.57 24.06 -3.02
N LEU A 127 8.35 23.76 -2.59
CA LEU A 127 7.38 23.01 -3.38
C LEU A 127 7.00 23.77 -4.67
N VAL A 128 6.78 25.08 -4.58
CA VAL A 128 6.50 25.91 -5.77
C VAL A 128 7.67 25.89 -6.74
N ALA A 129 8.92 25.94 -6.24
CA ALA A 129 10.12 25.90 -7.08
C ALA A 129 10.25 24.60 -7.89
N ILE A 130 9.74 23.47 -7.37
CA ILE A 130 9.71 22.18 -8.08
C ILE A 130 8.40 21.94 -8.86
N GLY A 131 7.58 22.98 -9.03
CA GLY A 131 6.33 22.91 -9.79
C GLY A 131 5.14 22.28 -9.03
N GLN A 132 5.26 22.08 -7.71
CA GLN A 132 4.20 21.56 -6.86
C GLN A 132 3.40 22.68 -6.19
N ARG A 133 2.09 22.47 -6.06
CA ARG A 133 1.22 23.41 -5.33
C ARG A 133 1.15 23.02 -3.85
N PRO A 134 1.47 23.92 -2.90
CA PRO A 134 1.31 23.65 -1.47
C PRO A 134 -0.18 23.47 -1.09
N ILE A 135 -0.46 22.53 -0.19
CA ILE A 135 -1.80 22.10 0.17
C ILE A 135 -2.04 22.23 1.69
N ASN A 136 -1.17 21.66 2.51
CA ASN A 136 -1.21 21.76 3.97
C ASN A 136 0.07 21.15 4.57
N ALA A 137 0.40 21.46 5.82
CA ALA A 137 1.65 21.03 6.46
C ALA A 137 1.95 19.54 6.30
N LEU A 138 0.95 18.67 6.40
CA LEU A 138 1.13 17.21 6.31
C LEU A 138 1.38 16.74 4.87
N VAL A 139 0.60 17.24 3.91
CA VAL A 139 0.75 16.90 2.49
C VAL A 139 2.04 17.49 1.93
N ASP A 140 2.41 18.68 2.37
CA ASP A 140 3.57 19.41 1.88
C ASP A 140 4.88 18.79 2.39
N VAL A 141 4.90 18.31 3.64
CA VAL A 141 6.01 17.50 4.17
C VAL A 141 6.14 16.20 3.37
N THR A 142 5.03 15.54 3.07
CA THR A 142 5.05 14.28 2.30
C THR A 142 5.57 14.52 0.87
N ASN A 143 5.14 15.62 0.24
CA ASN A 143 5.62 16.02 -1.08
C ASN A 143 7.12 16.38 -1.06
N LEU A 144 7.61 17.08 -0.03
CA LEU A 144 9.04 17.37 0.12
C LEU A 144 9.87 16.09 0.11
N TYR A 145 9.47 15.07 0.88
CA TYR A 145 10.18 13.78 0.90
C TYR A 145 10.04 12.97 -0.39
N THR A 146 9.02 13.25 -1.21
CA THR A 146 8.78 12.54 -2.47
C THR A 146 9.60 13.12 -3.61
N TYR A 147 9.94 14.41 -3.57
CA TYR A 147 10.60 15.13 -4.66
C TYR A 147 11.97 15.73 -4.29
N GLY A 148 12.38 15.67 -3.01
CA GLY A 148 13.67 16.15 -2.49
C GLY A 148 14.64 15.03 -2.17
#